data_AF-A0AAN7P1A3-F1
#
_entry.id   AF-A0AAN7P1A3-F1
#
_cell.length_a   1.000
_cell.length_b   1.000
_cell.length_c   1.000
_cell.angle_alpha   90.00
_cell.angle_beta   90.00
_cell.angle_gamma   90.00
#
_symmetry.space_group_name_H-M   'P 1'
#
loop_
_entity.id
_entity.type
_entity.pdbx_description
1 polymer ?
#
loop_
_entity_poly.entity_id
_entity_poly.type
_entity_poly.pdbx_seq_one_letter_code
_entity_poly.pdbx_strand_id
1 'polypeptide(L)'
;MFATSRSLHKSGKRDAAKILDELETTPKRAFKIKKAFHSPAKSIIPYTPEEALALYIDGHCTKNSYMLMQSGAKLRNANIYPSYDTLKIAKQSCYSNKDSITITDMSAEVRLQILVDHTVRRLIEAHKDVVNHIIATSQDFSIIYKWGCDGSANHSTYKQQLTSQYLFAVCIVPLQLKAGKAIIWQNPRPSSVRYCRPIKIVFNKETTEIFNKEINIIEKQIKEILPTKLKINNKDIHVNHMFKLTMIDGKTFSVISKPS
;
A
#
# COMPACT_ATOMS: atom_id res chain seq x y z
N MET A 1 -57.39 19.24 -4.53
CA MET A 1 -56.79 17.91 -4.70
C MET A 1 -57.63 16.80 -4.04
N PHE A 2 -58.31 17.04 -2.91
CA PHE A 2 -59.26 16.08 -2.29
C PHE A 2 -60.33 15.45 -3.22
N ALA A 3 -60.97 16.26 -4.07
CA ALA A 3 -61.94 15.74 -5.06
C ALA A 3 -61.27 14.83 -6.12
N THR A 4 -60.04 15.17 -6.51
CA THR A 4 -59.21 14.40 -7.43
C THR A 4 -58.78 13.06 -6.80
N SER A 5 -58.38 13.06 -5.52
CA SER A 5 -58.05 11.84 -4.77
C SER A 5 -59.24 10.87 -4.70
N ARG A 6 -60.44 11.37 -4.37
CA ARG A 6 -61.68 10.56 -4.37
C ARG A 6 -62.06 10.00 -5.74
N SER A 7 -61.83 10.77 -6.81
CA SER A 7 -62.07 10.31 -8.17
C SER A 7 -61.09 9.19 -8.57
N LEU A 8 -59.80 9.34 -8.23
CA LEU A 8 -58.78 8.31 -8.44
C LEU A 8 -59.12 7.02 -7.68
N HIS A 9 -59.61 7.12 -6.44
CA HIS A 9 -60.11 5.99 -5.66
C HIS A 9 -61.27 5.25 -6.36
N LYS A 10 -62.29 5.99 -6.85
CA LYS A 10 -63.43 5.41 -7.57
C LYS A 10 -63.02 4.72 -8.89
N SER A 11 -61.99 5.24 -9.56
CA SER A 11 -61.45 4.67 -10.79
C SER A 11 -60.50 3.47 -10.60
N GLY A 12 -60.32 3.00 -9.36
CA GLY A 12 -59.43 1.87 -9.04
C GLY A 12 -57.95 2.24 -8.92
N LYS A 13 -57.55 3.49 -9.20
CA LYS A 13 -56.16 3.99 -9.13
C LYS A 13 -55.75 4.35 -7.70
N ARG A 14 -55.81 3.37 -6.80
CA ARG A 14 -55.62 3.56 -5.35
C ARG A 14 -54.24 4.11 -4.99
N ASP A 15 -53.17 3.68 -5.66
CA ASP A 15 -51.82 4.16 -5.36
C ASP A 15 -51.59 5.61 -5.80
N ALA A 16 -52.21 6.03 -6.90
CA ALA A 16 -52.17 7.42 -7.35
C ALA A 16 -52.90 8.36 -6.38
N ALA A 17 -54.03 7.92 -5.82
CA ALA A 17 -54.75 8.67 -4.79
C ALA A 17 -53.91 8.82 -3.51
N LYS A 18 -53.26 7.74 -3.05
CA LYS A 18 -52.35 7.77 -1.89
C LYS A 18 -51.17 8.72 -2.09
N ILE A 19 -50.57 8.75 -3.29
CA ILE A 19 -49.47 9.69 -3.59
C ILE A 19 -49.99 11.13 -3.54
N LEU A 20 -51.20 11.38 -4.05
CA LEU A 20 -51.81 12.71 -4.02
C LEU A 20 -52.04 13.20 -2.59
N ASP A 21 -52.58 12.34 -1.73
CA ASP A 21 -52.80 12.63 -0.31
C ASP A 21 -51.45 12.86 0.41
N GLU A 22 -50.43 12.06 0.07
CA GLU A 22 -49.08 12.19 0.63
C GLU A 22 -48.44 13.55 0.27
N LEU A 23 -48.67 14.08 -0.93
CA LEU A 23 -48.15 15.39 -1.37
C LEU A 23 -48.66 16.55 -0.49
N GLU A 24 -49.83 16.40 0.14
CA GLU A 24 -50.47 17.44 0.96
C GLU A 24 -50.01 17.43 2.43
N THR A 25 -49.30 16.39 2.88
CA THR A 25 -48.90 16.23 4.30
C THR A 25 -48.02 17.36 4.83
N THR A 26 -47.14 17.94 4.00
CA THR A 26 -46.36 19.13 4.35
C THR A 26 -46.07 19.98 3.11
N PRO A 27 -45.92 21.32 3.23
CA PRO A 27 -45.63 22.20 2.09
C PRO A 27 -44.37 21.85 1.30
N LYS A 28 -43.40 21.14 1.93
CA LYS A 28 -42.14 20.71 1.30
C LYS A 28 -42.19 19.25 0.79
N ARG A 29 -43.29 18.51 0.99
CA ARG A 29 -43.35 17.07 0.66
C ARG A 29 -43.24 16.82 -0.84
N ALA A 30 -43.99 17.58 -1.64
CA ALA A 30 -43.90 17.53 -3.11
C ALA A 30 -42.47 17.78 -3.61
N PHE A 31 -41.78 18.78 -3.05
CA PHE A 31 -40.38 19.06 -3.37
C PHE A 31 -39.44 17.90 -2.98
N LYS A 32 -39.63 17.31 -1.78
CA LYS A 32 -38.83 16.17 -1.32
C LYS A 32 -39.02 14.93 -2.19
N ILE A 33 -40.26 14.61 -2.57
CA ILE A 33 -40.59 13.48 -3.46
C ILE A 33 -39.98 13.72 -4.85
N LYS A 34 -40.16 14.91 -5.42
CA LYS A 34 -39.54 15.28 -6.70
C LYS A 34 -38.02 15.15 -6.63
N LYS A 35 -37.39 15.68 -5.58
CA LYS A 35 -35.94 15.57 -5.36
C LYS A 35 -35.50 14.11 -5.26
N ALA A 36 -36.18 13.28 -4.47
CA ALA A 36 -35.85 11.87 -4.30
C ALA A 36 -36.02 11.06 -5.60
N PHE A 37 -37.06 11.34 -6.39
CA PHE A 37 -37.33 10.67 -7.66
C PHE A 37 -36.28 10.99 -8.72
N HIS A 38 -35.79 12.22 -8.76
CA HIS A 38 -34.75 12.66 -9.71
C HIS A 38 -33.32 12.50 -9.18
N SER A 39 -33.15 12.25 -7.89
CA SER A 39 -31.83 11.95 -7.32
C SER A 39 -31.54 10.47 -7.55
N PRO A 40 -30.44 10.10 -8.21
CA PRO A 40 -30.03 8.71 -8.25
C PRO A 40 -29.83 8.22 -6.82
N ALA A 41 -30.38 7.05 -6.49
CA ALA A 41 -30.09 6.41 -5.22
C ALA A 41 -28.57 6.23 -5.12
N LYS A 42 -27.97 6.65 -4.00
CA LYS A 42 -26.53 6.43 -3.78
C LYS A 42 -26.28 4.92 -3.76
N SER A 43 -25.67 4.40 -4.81
CA SER A 43 -25.26 3.00 -4.87
C SER A 43 -24.17 2.73 -3.84
N ILE A 44 -24.25 1.59 -3.18
CA ILE A 44 -23.17 1.10 -2.33
C ILE A 44 -21.96 0.83 -3.23
N ILE A 45 -20.82 1.43 -2.90
CA ILE A 45 -19.56 1.20 -3.61
C ILE A 45 -18.77 0.17 -2.80
N PRO A 46 -18.59 -1.06 -3.30
CA PRO A 46 -17.75 -2.05 -2.63
C PRO A 46 -16.27 -1.67 -2.75
N TYR A 47 -15.48 -2.11 -1.78
CA TYR A 47 -14.03 -1.98 -1.84
C TYR A 47 -13.46 -2.83 -2.97
N THR A 48 -12.50 -2.26 -3.70
CA THR A 48 -11.59 -3.01 -4.55
C THR A 48 -10.69 -3.93 -3.71
N PRO A 49 -10.09 -4.98 -4.30
CA PRO A 49 -9.13 -5.83 -3.60
C PRO A 49 -7.98 -5.06 -2.94
N GLU A 50 -7.49 -4.01 -3.60
CA GLU A 50 -6.38 -3.16 -3.15
C GLU A 50 -6.80 -2.28 -1.98
N GLU A 51 -7.97 -1.64 -2.04
CA GLU A 51 -8.49 -0.83 -0.93
C GLU A 51 -8.80 -1.70 0.29
N ALA A 52 -9.39 -2.89 0.07
CA ALA A 52 -9.64 -3.83 1.14
C ALA A 52 -8.33 -4.34 1.78
N LEU A 53 -7.28 -4.55 0.98
CA LEU A 53 -5.96 -4.96 1.47
C LEU A 53 -5.31 -3.84 2.29
N ALA A 54 -5.44 -2.59 1.84
CA ALA A 54 -4.98 -1.43 2.59
C ALA A 54 -5.70 -1.35 3.95
N LEU A 55 -7.03 -1.48 3.96
CA LEU A 55 -7.82 -1.51 5.20
C LEU A 55 -7.44 -2.68 6.11
N TYR A 56 -7.21 -3.87 5.54
CA TYR A 56 -6.78 -5.06 6.28
C TYR A 56 -5.43 -4.83 7.00
N ILE A 57 -4.47 -4.21 6.31
CA ILE A 57 -3.14 -3.91 6.87
C ILE A 57 -3.22 -2.76 7.88
N ASP A 58 -3.90 -1.68 7.55
CA ASP A 58 -4.02 -0.48 8.39
C ASP A 58 -4.81 -0.75 9.68
N GLY A 59 -5.82 -1.61 9.60
CA GLY A 59 -6.61 -2.05 10.75
C GLY A 59 -5.96 -3.18 11.54
N HIS A 60 -4.74 -3.61 11.22
CA HIS A 60 -4.06 -4.75 11.84
C HIS A 60 -4.93 -6.01 11.91
N CYS A 61 -5.75 -6.24 10.88
CA CYS A 61 -6.71 -7.32 10.87
C CYS A 61 -6.02 -8.68 10.80
N THR A 62 -6.54 -9.63 11.56
CA THR A 62 -6.29 -11.05 11.33
C THR A 62 -7.26 -11.57 10.25
N LYS A 63 -6.91 -12.70 9.61
CA LYS A 63 -7.82 -13.40 8.67
C LYS A 63 -9.22 -13.58 9.29
N ASN A 64 -9.27 -14.03 10.54
CA ASN A 64 -10.52 -14.29 11.25
C ASN A 64 -11.34 -13.01 11.45
N SER A 65 -10.70 -11.93 11.93
CA SER A 65 -11.39 -10.65 12.13
C SER A 65 -11.95 -10.08 10.82
N TYR A 66 -11.18 -10.18 9.72
CA TYR A 66 -11.64 -9.73 8.41
C TYR A 66 -12.84 -10.55 7.92
N MET A 67 -12.76 -11.88 8.01
CA MET A 67 -13.85 -12.77 7.60
C MET A 67 -15.12 -12.55 8.43
N LEU A 68 -14.98 -12.25 9.73
CA LEU A 68 -16.11 -11.90 10.60
C LEU A 68 -16.77 -10.59 10.14
N MET A 69 -15.99 -9.53 9.90
CA MET A 69 -16.50 -8.25 9.40
C MET A 69 -17.19 -8.41 8.04
N GLN A 70 -16.57 -9.15 7.12
CA GLN A 70 -17.16 -9.44 5.82
C GLN A 70 -18.51 -10.17 5.97
N SER A 71 -18.55 -11.23 6.76
CA SER A 71 -19.76 -12.02 6.98
C SER A 71 -20.86 -11.19 7.62
N GLY A 72 -20.52 -10.38 8.62
CA GLY A 72 -21.44 -9.45 9.27
C GLY A 72 -22.03 -8.43 8.31
N ALA A 73 -21.22 -7.86 7.40
CA ALA A 73 -21.71 -6.93 6.38
C ALA A 73 -22.63 -7.63 5.36
N LYS A 74 -22.26 -8.83 4.91
CA LYS A 74 -23.05 -9.64 3.99
C LYS A 74 -24.42 -10.02 4.56
N LEU A 75 -24.51 -10.40 5.84
CA LEU A 75 -25.78 -10.66 6.55
C LEU A 75 -26.71 -9.45 6.61
N ARG A 76 -26.18 -8.24 6.42
CA ARG A 76 -26.92 -6.98 6.41
C ARG A 76 -27.15 -6.44 5.00
N ASN A 77 -27.03 -7.29 3.98
CA ASN A 77 -27.12 -6.94 2.56
C ASN A 77 -26.11 -5.87 2.11
N ALA A 78 -25.00 -5.71 2.84
CA ALA A 78 -23.90 -4.81 2.52
C ALA A 78 -22.68 -5.61 2.06
N ASN A 79 -22.70 -6.10 0.81
CA ASN A 79 -21.60 -6.86 0.23
C ASN A 79 -20.44 -5.96 -0.22
N ILE A 80 -19.86 -5.21 0.73
CA ILE A 80 -18.86 -4.17 0.48
C ILE A 80 -17.42 -4.68 0.54
N TYR A 81 -17.18 -5.81 1.21
CA TYR A 81 -15.84 -6.36 1.38
C TYR A 81 -15.60 -7.54 0.41
N PRO A 82 -14.52 -7.54 -0.37
CA PRO A 82 -14.16 -8.67 -1.22
C PRO A 82 -13.80 -9.91 -0.36
N SER A 83 -13.84 -11.09 -0.96
CA SER A 83 -13.46 -12.33 -0.28
C SER A 83 -12.01 -12.32 0.18
N TYR A 84 -11.71 -13.11 1.21
CA TYR A 84 -10.35 -13.28 1.68
C TYR A 84 -9.42 -13.87 0.59
N ASP A 85 -9.95 -14.70 -0.31
CA ASP A 85 -9.14 -15.24 -1.42
C ASP A 85 -8.75 -14.15 -2.42
N THR A 86 -9.67 -13.23 -2.72
CA THR A 86 -9.37 -12.06 -3.56
C THR A 86 -8.33 -11.15 -2.89
N LEU A 87 -8.44 -10.92 -1.58
CA LEU A 87 -7.41 -10.23 -0.80
C LEU A 87 -6.06 -10.92 -0.85
N LYS A 88 -6.05 -12.26 -0.74
CA LYS A 88 -4.83 -13.06 -0.78
C LYS A 88 -4.12 -12.90 -2.12
N ILE A 89 -4.86 -12.86 -3.23
CA ILE A 89 -4.31 -12.59 -4.57
C ILE A 89 -3.73 -11.18 -4.63
N ALA A 90 -4.45 -10.17 -4.16
CA ALA A 90 -3.94 -8.79 -4.10
C ALA A 90 -2.66 -8.69 -3.25
N LYS A 91 -2.62 -9.40 -2.11
CA LYS A 91 -1.43 -9.48 -1.23
C LYS A 91 -0.25 -10.15 -1.92
N GLN A 92 -0.49 -11.25 -2.63
CA GLN A 92 0.54 -11.95 -3.39
C GLN A 92 1.11 -11.10 -4.53
N SER A 93 0.30 -10.27 -5.18
CA SER A 93 0.77 -9.33 -6.21
C SER A 93 1.74 -8.26 -5.67
N CYS A 94 1.79 -8.07 -4.35
CA CYS A 94 2.69 -7.15 -3.68
C CYS A 94 4.03 -7.79 -3.26
N TYR A 95 4.22 -9.09 -3.52
CA TYR A 95 5.46 -9.79 -3.20
C TYR A 95 6.34 -9.88 -4.46
N SER A 96 7.64 -9.72 -4.27
CA SER A 96 8.62 -10.10 -5.29
C SER A 96 8.54 -11.62 -5.56
N ASN A 97 9.14 -12.08 -6.66
CA ASN A 97 9.19 -13.52 -6.97
C ASN A 97 9.70 -14.31 -5.77
N LYS A 98 9.06 -15.44 -5.43
CA LYS A 98 9.43 -16.26 -4.26
C LYS A 98 10.89 -16.69 -4.28
N ASP A 99 11.42 -16.97 -5.46
CA ASP A 99 12.82 -17.39 -5.65
C ASP A 99 13.83 -16.27 -5.40
N SER A 100 13.37 -15.04 -5.15
CA SER A 100 14.22 -13.89 -4.84
C SER A 100 14.49 -13.67 -3.35
N ILE A 101 13.80 -14.43 -2.49
CA ILE A 101 13.91 -14.32 -1.04
C ILE A 101 14.58 -15.58 -0.52
N THR A 102 15.73 -15.42 0.12
CA THR A 102 16.42 -16.49 0.83
C THR A 102 15.97 -16.47 2.29
N ILE A 103 15.43 -17.58 2.76
CA ILE A 103 14.99 -17.75 4.14
C ILE A 103 15.77 -18.90 4.76
N THR A 104 16.35 -18.66 5.92
CA THR A 104 16.98 -19.65 6.79
C THR A 104 16.35 -19.58 8.17
N ASP A 105 16.71 -20.50 9.06
CA ASP A 105 16.23 -20.48 10.44
C ASP A 105 16.62 -19.18 11.18
N MET A 106 17.70 -18.52 10.76
CA MET A 106 18.30 -17.37 11.45
C MET A 106 18.16 -16.05 10.68
N SER A 107 17.69 -16.06 9.44
CA SER A 107 17.61 -14.86 8.62
C SER A 107 16.61 -14.96 7.48
N ALA A 108 16.14 -13.80 7.02
CA ALA A 108 15.48 -13.64 5.74
C ALA A 108 16.15 -12.49 4.98
N GLU A 109 16.46 -12.71 3.72
CA GLU A 109 17.17 -11.74 2.87
C GLU A 109 16.56 -11.70 1.46
N VAL A 110 16.44 -10.50 0.89
CA VAL A 110 16.11 -10.28 -0.51
C VAL A 110 17.24 -9.54 -1.19
N ARG A 111 17.62 -9.94 -2.41
CA ARG A 111 18.64 -9.22 -3.19
C ARG A 111 18.21 -7.78 -3.47
N LEU A 112 19.12 -6.81 -3.28
CA LEU A 112 18.81 -5.38 -3.41
C LEU A 112 18.20 -5.04 -4.78
N GLN A 113 18.77 -5.56 -5.88
CA GLN A 113 18.25 -5.34 -7.24
C GLN A 113 16.76 -5.71 -7.36
N ILE A 114 16.38 -6.89 -6.84
CA ILE A 114 14.99 -7.36 -6.93
C ILE A 114 14.07 -6.47 -6.08
N LEU A 115 14.52 -6.05 -4.89
CA LEU A 115 13.73 -5.18 -4.03
C LEU A 115 13.50 -3.81 -4.68
N VAL A 116 14.52 -3.19 -5.27
CA VAL A 116 14.37 -1.88 -5.92
C VAL A 116 13.57 -1.98 -7.21
N ASP A 117 13.76 -3.01 -8.03
CA ASP A 117 12.96 -3.25 -9.23
C ASP A 117 11.48 -3.38 -8.90
N HIS A 118 11.16 -4.18 -7.87
CA HIS A 118 9.80 -4.33 -7.40
C HIS A 118 9.24 -3.02 -6.82
N THR A 119 10.05 -2.26 -6.09
CA THR A 119 9.65 -0.96 -5.52
C THR A 119 9.33 0.05 -6.62
N VAL A 120 10.20 0.20 -7.62
CA VAL A 120 9.98 1.11 -8.75
C VAL A 120 8.75 0.70 -9.53
N ARG A 121 8.58 -0.59 -9.86
CA ARG A 121 7.39 -1.08 -10.58
C ARG A 121 6.09 -0.71 -9.87
N ARG A 122 6.03 -0.90 -8.55
CA ARG A 122 4.84 -0.56 -7.75
C ARG A 122 4.61 0.96 -7.68
N LEU A 123 5.66 1.77 -7.56
CA LEU A 123 5.54 3.24 -7.55
C LEU A 123 5.05 3.77 -8.89
N ILE A 124 5.59 3.25 -9.98
CA ILE A 124 5.20 3.61 -11.34
C ILE A 124 3.74 3.24 -11.60
N GLU A 125 3.31 2.02 -11.25
CA GLU A 125 1.90 1.61 -11.44
C GLU A 125 0.96 2.47 -10.59
N ALA A 126 1.33 2.80 -9.35
CA ALA A 126 0.54 3.66 -8.48
C ALA A 126 0.42 5.11 -8.97
N HIS A 127 1.35 5.57 -9.83
CA HIS A 127 1.39 6.93 -10.37
C HIS A 127 1.33 6.94 -11.90
N LYS A 128 0.72 5.89 -12.48
CA LYS A 128 0.74 5.64 -13.93
C LYS A 128 0.22 6.82 -14.75
N ASP A 129 -0.82 7.49 -14.27
CA ASP A 129 -1.36 8.68 -14.93
C ASP A 129 -0.31 9.80 -15.02
N VAL A 130 0.38 10.11 -13.91
CA VAL A 130 1.45 11.13 -13.89
C VAL A 130 2.60 10.72 -14.81
N VAL A 131 3.01 9.45 -14.75
CA VAL A 131 4.09 8.91 -15.58
C VAL A 131 3.75 8.99 -17.07
N ASN A 132 2.51 8.69 -17.45
CA ASN A 132 2.04 8.74 -18.84
C ASN A 132 2.17 10.15 -19.45
N HIS A 133 1.98 11.21 -18.66
CA HIS A 133 2.15 12.58 -19.14
C HIS A 133 3.64 12.95 -19.28
N ILE A 134 4.49 12.48 -18.37
CA ILE A 134 5.90 12.88 -18.27
C ILE A 134 6.80 12.11 -19.24
N ILE A 135 6.48 10.85 -19.54
CA ILE A 135 7.26 9.97 -20.43
C ILE A 135 7.37 10.48 -21.88
N ALA A 136 6.53 11.43 -22.27
CA ALA A 136 6.65 12.11 -23.56
C ALA A 136 7.82 13.10 -23.58
N THR A 137 8.19 13.65 -22.42
CA THR A 137 9.09 14.79 -22.29
C THR A 137 10.46 14.47 -21.67
N SER A 138 10.60 13.34 -20.99
CA SER A 138 11.84 12.96 -20.31
C SER A 138 12.11 11.47 -20.42
N GLN A 139 13.40 11.13 -20.57
CA GLN A 139 13.91 9.76 -20.50
C GLN A 139 14.84 9.53 -19.30
N ASP A 140 15.17 10.59 -18.56
CA ASP A 140 16.06 10.52 -17.40
C ASP A 140 15.24 10.29 -16.13
N PHE A 141 15.03 9.03 -15.76
CA PHE A 141 14.32 8.68 -14.54
C PHE A 141 15.32 8.28 -13.45
N SER A 142 15.09 8.78 -12.24
CA SER A 142 15.91 8.42 -11.08
C SER A 142 15.08 8.34 -9.81
N ILE A 143 15.50 7.46 -8.91
CA ILE A 143 14.92 7.33 -7.58
C ILE A 143 16.01 7.44 -6.51
N ILE A 144 15.70 8.21 -5.47
CA ILE A 144 16.58 8.39 -4.31
C ILE A 144 16.05 7.53 -3.18
N TYR A 145 16.94 6.77 -2.57
CA TYR A 145 16.72 5.98 -1.37
C TYR A 145 17.61 6.49 -0.25
N LYS A 146 17.07 6.50 0.97
CA LYS A 146 17.92 6.39 2.17
C LYS A 146 17.94 4.94 2.62
N TRP A 147 19.02 4.53 3.25
CA TRP A 147 19.16 3.17 3.78
C TRP A 147 20.05 3.16 5.01
N GLY A 148 20.05 2.02 5.70
CA GLY A 148 20.90 1.75 6.84
C GLY A 148 20.42 0.52 7.59
N CYS A 149 20.82 0.41 8.85
CA CYS A 149 20.57 -0.76 9.67
C CYS A 149 20.41 -0.38 11.13
N ASP A 150 19.70 -1.23 11.86
CA ASP A 150 19.41 -1.03 13.29
C ASP A 150 19.32 -2.37 14.02
N GLY A 151 19.72 -2.35 15.28
CA GLY A 151 19.65 -3.47 16.20
C GLY A 151 18.54 -3.31 17.23
N SER A 152 17.88 -4.41 17.57
CA SER A 152 16.91 -4.45 18.66
C SER A 152 17.08 -5.69 19.51
N ALA A 153 16.84 -5.55 20.82
CA ALA A 153 17.02 -6.59 21.82
C ALA A 153 15.69 -6.87 22.55
N ASN A 154 15.70 -7.88 23.43
CA ASN A 154 14.56 -8.28 24.27
C ASN A 154 13.35 -8.79 23.48
N HIS A 155 13.59 -9.42 22.32
CA HIS A 155 12.55 -10.14 21.59
C HIS A 155 12.19 -11.45 22.30
N SER A 156 10.92 -11.85 22.20
CA SER A 156 10.45 -13.11 22.75
C SER A 156 11.19 -14.30 22.13
N THR A 157 11.71 -15.19 22.97
CA THR A 157 12.36 -16.42 22.52
C THR A 157 11.33 -17.54 22.39
N TYR A 158 11.38 -18.26 21.28
CA TYR A 158 10.54 -19.43 21.06
C TYR A 158 11.18 -20.70 21.65
N LYS A 159 10.37 -21.73 21.91
CA LYS A 159 10.87 -23.05 22.35
C LYS A 159 11.36 -23.87 21.14
N GLN A 160 12.30 -23.31 20.38
CA GLN A 160 12.90 -23.92 19.20
C GLN A 160 14.43 -23.91 19.32
N GLN A 161 15.10 -24.78 18.57
CA GLN A 161 16.52 -25.10 18.74
C GLN A 161 17.46 -23.92 18.46
N LEU A 162 17.04 -22.97 17.62
CA LEU A 162 17.80 -21.78 17.25
C LEU A 162 16.96 -20.54 17.56
N THR A 163 17.14 -19.95 18.75
CA THR A 163 16.45 -18.71 19.11
C THR A 163 17.40 -17.66 19.64
N SER A 164 17.16 -16.42 19.22
CA SER A 164 17.89 -15.24 19.66
C SER A 164 16.90 -14.20 20.16
N GLN A 165 17.25 -13.52 21.24
CA GLN A 165 16.53 -12.35 21.74
C GLN A 165 16.90 -11.05 20.97
N TYR A 166 17.81 -11.15 20.01
CA TYR A 166 18.33 -10.03 19.24
C TYR A 166 17.94 -10.13 17.78
N LEU A 167 17.57 -8.97 17.22
CA LEU A 167 17.24 -8.80 15.82
C LEU A 167 18.09 -7.67 15.26
N PHE A 168 18.73 -7.90 14.13
CA PHE A 168 19.41 -6.89 13.36
C PHE A 168 18.75 -6.80 11.98
N ALA A 169 18.41 -5.59 11.55
CA ALA A 169 17.69 -5.36 10.32
C ALA A 169 18.43 -4.36 9.43
N VAL A 170 18.47 -4.63 8.13
CA VAL A 170 18.99 -3.73 7.10
C VAL A 170 17.83 -3.35 6.19
N CYS A 171 17.61 -2.06 6.02
CA CYS A 171 16.41 -1.53 5.36
C CYS A 171 16.74 -0.39 4.40
N ILE A 172 15.89 -0.22 3.38
CA ILE A 172 15.85 0.95 2.50
C ILE A 172 14.50 1.66 2.61
N VAL A 173 14.49 2.97 2.34
CA VAL A 173 13.29 3.78 2.23
C VAL A 173 13.37 4.59 0.92
N PRO A 174 12.45 4.39 -0.04
CA PRO A 174 12.35 5.26 -1.20
C PRO A 174 11.91 6.67 -0.74
N LEU A 175 12.62 7.69 -1.20
CA LEU A 175 12.39 9.08 -0.83
C LEU A 175 11.69 9.85 -1.94
N GLN A 176 12.18 9.72 -3.17
CA GLN A 176 11.71 10.55 -4.28
C GLN A 176 11.98 9.88 -5.62
N LEU A 177 10.97 9.81 -6.47
CA LEU A 177 11.06 9.37 -7.87
C LEU A 177 10.91 10.61 -8.78
N LYS A 178 11.84 10.78 -9.71
CA LYS A 178 11.92 11.93 -10.62
C LYS A 178 12.05 11.51 -12.07
N ALA A 179 11.68 12.44 -12.95
CA ALA A 179 12.08 12.45 -14.34
C ALA A 179 12.72 13.81 -14.67
N GLY A 180 14.05 13.84 -14.82
CA GLY A 180 14.83 15.08 -14.86
C GLY A 180 14.53 15.98 -13.65
N LYS A 181 13.94 17.16 -13.89
CA LYS A 181 13.55 18.11 -12.83
C LYS A 181 12.15 17.85 -12.26
N ALA A 182 11.31 17.05 -12.93
CA ALA A 182 9.94 16.80 -12.50
C ALA A 182 9.91 15.72 -11.40
N ILE A 183 9.11 15.96 -10.36
CA ILE A 183 8.87 15.00 -9.28
C ILE A 183 7.63 14.17 -9.66
N ILE A 184 7.81 12.87 -9.82
CA ILE A 184 6.70 11.94 -10.07
C ILE A 184 6.05 11.54 -8.75
N TRP A 185 6.90 11.24 -7.76
CA TRP A 185 6.47 10.84 -6.44
C TRP A 185 7.46 11.30 -5.38
N GLN A 186 6.92 11.77 -4.26
CA GLN A 186 7.66 12.15 -3.06
C GLN A 186 7.10 11.36 -1.90
N ASN A 187 7.97 10.74 -1.09
CA ASN A 187 7.55 10.07 0.13
C ASN A 187 6.94 11.09 1.11
N PRO A 188 5.65 10.99 1.47
CA PRO A 188 4.99 11.96 2.35
C PRO A 188 5.41 11.81 3.81
N ARG A 189 5.97 10.65 4.20
CA ARG A 189 6.42 10.37 5.57
C ARG A 189 7.74 9.59 5.55
N PRO A 190 8.87 10.24 5.23
CA PRO A 190 10.17 9.58 5.07
C PRO A 190 10.67 8.81 6.30
N SER A 191 10.21 9.16 7.50
CA SER A 191 10.59 8.50 8.76
C SER A 191 9.56 7.47 9.25
N SER A 192 8.51 7.20 8.46
CA SER A 192 7.51 6.19 8.82
C SER A 192 7.97 4.79 8.48
N VAL A 193 7.69 3.85 9.38
CA VAL A 193 7.85 2.40 9.14
C VAL A 193 7.08 1.91 7.90
N ARG A 194 6.02 2.60 7.48
CA ARG A 194 5.18 2.23 6.33
C ARG A 194 5.93 2.17 5.00
N TYR A 195 6.97 2.99 4.85
CA TYR A 195 7.80 3.03 3.63
C TYR A 195 9.16 2.35 3.85
N CYS A 196 9.41 1.80 5.03
CA CYS A 196 10.62 1.06 5.34
C CYS A 196 10.54 -0.34 4.75
N ARG A 197 11.45 -0.65 3.83
CA ARG A 197 11.49 -1.90 3.07
C ARG A 197 12.69 -2.70 3.58
N PRO A 198 12.47 -3.82 4.29
CA PRO A 198 13.56 -4.65 4.76
C PRO A 198 14.27 -5.33 3.59
N ILE A 199 15.60 -5.23 3.56
CA ILE A 199 16.48 -6.03 2.71
C ILE A 199 16.79 -7.33 3.44
N LYS A 200 17.18 -7.22 4.70
CA LYS A 200 17.62 -8.35 5.51
C LYS A 200 17.15 -8.20 6.95
N ILE A 201 16.72 -9.31 7.51
CA ILE A 201 16.45 -9.46 8.93
C ILE A 201 17.24 -10.67 9.40
N VAL A 202 18.02 -10.51 10.46
CA VAL A 202 18.83 -11.60 11.03
C VAL A 202 18.70 -11.62 12.55
N PHE A 203 18.61 -12.82 13.10
CA PHE A 203 18.63 -13.07 14.53
C PHE A 203 20.05 -12.97 15.07
N ASN A 204 20.55 -11.76 15.26
CA ASN A 204 21.90 -11.52 15.75
C ASN A 204 21.98 -10.24 16.58
N LYS A 205 22.90 -10.20 17.54
CA LYS A 205 23.16 -9.01 18.35
C LYS A 205 23.86 -7.96 17.48
N GLU A 206 23.48 -6.71 17.64
CA GLU A 206 24.21 -5.62 17.00
C GLU A 206 25.63 -5.54 17.57
N THR A 207 26.61 -5.73 16.67
CA THR A 207 28.04 -5.56 16.94
C THR A 207 28.69 -4.80 15.80
N THR A 208 29.83 -4.17 16.07
CA THR A 208 30.65 -3.48 15.05
C THR A 208 30.99 -4.39 13.87
N GLU A 209 31.25 -5.67 14.13
CA GLU A 209 31.59 -6.66 13.11
C GLU A 209 30.42 -6.94 12.16
N ILE A 210 29.24 -7.20 12.71
CA ILE A 210 28.01 -7.46 11.92
C ILE A 210 27.62 -6.21 11.14
N PHE A 211 27.69 -5.05 11.79
CA PHE A 211 27.44 -3.78 11.15
C PHE A 211 28.34 -3.57 9.92
N ASN A 212 29.67 -3.64 10.08
CA ASN A 212 30.62 -3.46 8.98
C ASN A 212 30.44 -4.50 7.89
N LYS A 213 30.19 -5.77 8.27
CA LYS A 213 29.94 -6.85 7.32
C LYS A 213 28.73 -6.55 6.44
N GLU A 214 27.59 -6.23 7.04
CA GLU A 214 26.36 -6.00 6.29
C GLU A 214 26.41 -4.69 5.48
N ILE A 215 27.02 -3.61 6.00
CA ILE A 215 27.26 -2.39 5.24
C ILE A 215 28.10 -2.69 3.99
N ASN A 216 29.23 -3.40 4.13
CA ASN A 216 30.09 -3.74 3.00
C ASN A 216 29.36 -4.59 1.94
N ILE A 217 28.52 -5.53 2.37
CA ILE A 217 27.70 -6.35 1.47
C ILE A 217 26.74 -5.46 0.68
N ILE A 218 26.01 -4.57 1.35
CA ILE A 218 25.04 -3.70 0.67
C ILE A 218 25.73 -2.68 -0.22
N GLU A 219 26.84 -2.08 0.21
CA GLU A 219 27.63 -1.16 -0.64
C GLU A 219 28.14 -1.86 -1.90
N LYS A 220 28.57 -3.11 -1.81
CA LYS A 220 28.93 -3.91 -2.99
C LYS A 220 27.71 -4.10 -3.92
N GLN A 221 26.56 -4.47 -3.36
CA GLN A 221 25.31 -4.59 -4.15
C GLN A 221 24.88 -3.26 -4.78
N ILE A 222 25.11 -2.12 -4.11
CA ILE A 222 24.84 -0.78 -4.64
C ILE A 222 25.77 -0.47 -5.81
N LYS A 223 27.06 -0.82 -5.73
CA LYS A 223 28.01 -0.61 -6.84
C LYS A 223 27.65 -1.41 -8.09
N GLU A 224 27.06 -2.58 -7.90
CA GLU A 224 26.63 -3.49 -8.97
C GLU A 224 25.18 -3.24 -9.44
N ILE A 225 24.49 -2.23 -8.86
CA ILE A 225 23.07 -1.99 -9.15
C ILE A 225 22.87 -1.54 -10.60
N LEU A 226 21.88 -2.13 -11.26
CA LEU A 226 21.47 -1.77 -12.61
C LEU A 226 20.20 -0.93 -12.58
N PRO A 227 20.00 -0.02 -13.54
CA PRO A 227 18.75 0.71 -13.69
C PRO A 227 17.57 -0.25 -13.86
N THR A 228 16.45 0.01 -13.18
CA THR A 228 15.24 -0.80 -13.36
C THR A 228 14.65 -0.52 -14.73
N LYS A 229 14.49 -1.58 -15.53
CA LYS A 229 13.91 -1.50 -16.89
C LYS A 229 12.41 -1.80 -16.85
N LEU A 230 11.60 -0.92 -17.41
CA LEU A 230 10.15 -1.04 -17.49
C LEU A 230 9.67 -0.59 -18.87
N LYS A 231 8.53 -1.12 -19.32
CA LYS A 231 7.89 -0.70 -20.57
C LYS A 231 6.53 -0.07 -20.26
N ILE A 232 6.34 1.18 -20.67
CA ILE A 232 5.08 1.92 -20.48
C ILE A 232 4.68 2.54 -21.82
N ASN A 233 3.46 2.26 -22.29
CA ASN A 233 2.94 2.74 -23.58
C ASN A 233 3.92 2.49 -24.75
N ASN A 234 4.50 1.29 -24.78
CA ASN A 234 5.54 0.87 -25.73
C ASN A 234 6.86 1.64 -25.72
N LYS A 235 7.08 2.51 -24.72
CA LYS A 235 8.37 3.17 -24.48
C LYS A 235 9.12 2.46 -23.37
N ASP A 236 10.41 2.25 -23.59
CA ASP A 236 11.30 1.72 -22.57
C ASP A 236 11.74 2.85 -21.62
N ILE A 237 11.62 2.59 -20.32
CA ILE A 237 12.05 3.47 -19.25
C ILE A 237 13.14 2.76 -18.46
N HIS A 238 14.22 3.49 -18.20
CA HIS A 238 15.29 3.07 -17.31
C HIS A 238 15.31 4.00 -16.08
N VAL A 239 15.08 3.43 -14.90
CA VAL A 239 15.12 4.19 -13.65
C VAL A 239 16.43 3.95 -12.92
N ASN A 240 17.25 4.99 -12.82
CA ASN A 240 18.53 4.96 -12.10
C ASN A 240 18.30 5.01 -10.58
N HIS A 241 19.18 4.35 -9.82
CA HIS A 241 19.05 4.25 -8.37
C HIS A 241 20.15 5.03 -7.65
N MET A 242 19.76 5.88 -6.70
CA MET A 242 20.68 6.62 -5.85
C MET A 242 20.46 6.24 -4.39
N PHE A 243 21.51 5.81 -3.70
CA PHE A 243 21.42 5.37 -2.30
C PHE A 243 22.21 6.30 -1.39
N LYS A 244 21.63 6.64 -0.24
CA LYS A 244 22.26 7.44 0.81
C LYS A 244 22.22 6.68 2.14
N LEU A 245 23.40 6.35 2.67
CA LEU A 245 23.51 5.72 3.98
C LEU A 245 23.27 6.79 5.06
N THR A 246 22.04 6.89 5.53
CA THR A 246 21.64 7.92 6.52
C THR A 246 20.67 7.38 7.58
N MET A 247 20.27 6.11 7.50
CA MET A 247 19.47 5.45 8.54
C MET A 247 20.39 4.69 9.49
N ILE A 248 21.33 5.42 10.09
CA ILE A 248 22.30 4.91 11.05
C ILE A 248 22.27 5.82 12.28
N ASP A 249 22.49 5.27 13.46
CA ASP A 249 22.55 6.02 14.70
C ASP A 249 23.93 6.70 14.91
N GLY A 250 24.06 7.55 15.94
CA GLY A 250 25.33 8.23 16.21
C GLY A 250 26.48 7.28 16.59
N LYS A 251 26.15 6.12 17.19
CA LYS A 251 27.14 5.12 17.61
C LYS A 251 27.74 4.41 16.41
N THR A 252 26.90 3.99 15.48
CA THR A 252 27.29 3.36 14.21
C THR A 252 27.97 4.35 13.27
N PHE A 253 27.53 5.61 13.24
CA PHE A 253 28.25 6.66 12.50
C PHE A 253 29.70 6.80 12.97
N SER A 254 29.94 6.75 14.29
CA SER A 254 31.29 6.84 14.88
C SER A 254 32.20 5.67 14.49
N VAL A 255 31.64 4.53 14.07
CA VAL A 255 32.40 3.40 13.52
C VAL A 255 32.84 3.70 12.08
N ILE A 256 31.94 4.27 11.27
CA ILE A 256 32.19 4.58 9.86
C ILE A 256 33.13 5.79 9.70
N SER A 257 33.02 6.79 10.57
CA SER A 257 33.76 8.04 10.46
C SER A 257 35.20 7.96 10.95
N LYS A 258 35.67 6.79 11.40
CA LYS A 258 37.07 6.61 11.79
C LYS A 258 37.93 6.59 10.52
N PRO A 259 38.93 7.48 10.39
CA PRO A 259 39.84 7.43 9.26
C PRO A 259 40.59 6.09 9.29
N SER A 260 40.59 5.41 8.14
CA SER A 260 41.40 4.23 7.83
C SER A 260 42.89 4.55 7.88
#